data_AF-T1HMJ1-F1
#
_entry.id   AF-T1HMJ1-F1
#
_cell.length_a   1.000
_cell.length_b   1.000
_cell.length_c   1.000
_cell.angle_alpha   90.00
_cell.angle_beta   90.00
_cell.angle_gamma   90.00
#
_symmetry.space_group_name_H-M   'P 1'
#
loop_
_entity.id
_entity.type
_entity.pdbx_description
1 polymer ?
#
loop_
_entity_poly.entity_id
_entity_poly.type
_entity_poly.pdbx_seq_one_letter_code
_entity_poly.pdbx_strand_id
1 'polypeptide(L)'
;MGTKITWEEMQDALLYLMNFVVDDEEEEDDIIGYFNYRSVRAYKPRAAERKIDMLSNKIKMMGDARLVYQDMDYKNKLNEIRREKYAAKDQVDLQFERKLIAVYKRYTMDLIEMRRKAKLALLNFRYRLVLEVLDEAKVKLHNARKGEKSKALMRKLMISGILALRDPNPVMRVRSKNLETLSGLIPVLKKELLNLHQIECNLRIDRETFLNANSSSLRIYTSDFKCFAEISLANHFDQCVKFYFREITRQLVPPDIKLDLDVHCLKVTIMKVRKARPGDKTRYIIRAGKTLLLKQDLHTK
;
A
#
# COMPACT_ATOMS: atom_id res chain seq x y z
N MET A 1 10.29 33.35 7.83
CA MET A 1 10.41 33.79 9.24
C MET A 1 9.01 34.17 9.69
N GLY A 2 8.34 33.28 10.44
CA GLY A 2 6.99 33.55 10.95
C GLY A 2 7.11 34.11 12.36
N THR A 3 6.69 35.35 12.56
CA THR A 3 6.60 35.98 13.88
C THR A 3 5.45 35.31 14.64
N LYS A 4 5.79 34.63 15.74
CA LYS A 4 4.81 34.14 16.70
C LYS A 4 4.42 35.32 17.59
N ILE A 5 3.16 35.72 17.54
CA ILE A 5 2.58 36.66 18.49
C ILE A 5 2.64 35.98 19.85
N THR A 6 3.26 36.65 20.83
CA THR A 6 3.38 36.09 22.19
C THR A 6 2.10 36.34 22.97
N TRP A 7 1.87 35.54 24.00
CA TRP A 7 0.72 35.69 24.89
C TRP A 7 0.68 37.07 25.58
N GLU A 8 1.86 37.66 25.80
CA GLU A 8 2.04 39.00 26.36
C GLU A 8 1.54 40.09 25.40
N GLU A 9 1.81 39.98 24.10
CA GLU A 9 1.29 40.90 23.07
C GLU A 9 -0.25 40.82 22.93
N MET A 10 -0.86 39.66 23.21
CA MET A 10 -2.32 39.53 23.28
C MET A 10 -2.92 40.15 24.55
N GLN A 11 -2.20 40.14 25.68
CA GLN A 11 -2.66 40.76 26.92
C GLN A 11 -2.64 42.29 26.84
N ASP A 12 -1.61 42.88 26.22
CA ASP A 12 -1.54 44.34 26.02
C ASP A 12 -2.63 44.86 25.08
N ALA A 13 -2.98 44.08 24.04
CA ALA A 13 -4.09 44.42 23.14
C ALA A 13 -5.46 44.34 23.83
N LEU A 14 -5.63 43.44 24.80
CA LEU A 14 -6.86 43.32 25.59
C LEU A 14 -6.94 44.42 26.66
N LEU A 15 -5.82 44.82 27.25
CA LEU A 15 -5.76 45.95 28.19
C LEU A 15 -6.08 47.29 27.49
N TYR A 16 -5.63 47.45 26.24
CA TYR A 16 -5.94 48.62 25.40
C TYR A 16 -7.43 48.73 25.04
N LEU A 17 -8.12 47.59 24.89
CA LEU A 17 -9.57 47.56 24.60
C LEU A 17 -10.44 47.74 25.84
N MET A 18 -9.91 47.48 27.04
CA MET A 18 -10.65 47.64 28.29
C MET A 18 -10.58 49.06 28.87
N ASN A 19 -9.68 49.91 28.38
CA ASN A 19 -9.56 51.32 28.80
C ASN A 19 -10.41 52.29 27.95
N PHE A 20 -11.40 51.81 27.17
CA PHE A 20 -12.24 52.67 26.31
C PHE A 20 -13.69 52.84 26.78
N VAL A 21 -13.96 52.54 28.05
CA VAL A 21 -15.23 52.85 28.69
C VAL A 21 -14.87 53.41 30.06
N VAL A 22 -15.38 54.60 30.37
CA VAL A 22 -15.27 55.41 31.61
C VAL A 22 -14.60 56.76 31.32
N ASP A 23 -15.40 57.73 30.90
CA ASP A 23 -15.72 58.97 31.66
C ASP A 23 -16.28 60.03 30.71
N ASP A 24 -17.36 60.69 31.14
CA ASP A 24 -17.66 62.12 30.96
C ASP A 24 -19.02 62.40 31.64
N GLU A 25 -18.96 62.53 32.97
CA GLU A 25 -19.82 63.49 33.67
C GLU A 25 -19.20 64.88 33.46
N GLU A 26 -19.97 65.87 33.02
CA GLU A 26 -19.68 67.28 33.30
C GLU A 26 -20.98 68.08 33.41
N GLU A 27 -21.17 68.64 34.61
CA GLU A 27 -22.02 69.78 34.93
C GLU A 27 -21.52 71.03 34.17
N GLU A 28 -22.41 71.98 33.89
CA GLU A 28 -21.99 73.39 33.92
C GLU A 28 -23.15 74.32 34.33
N ASP A 29 -22.73 75.28 35.15
CA ASP A 29 -23.48 76.15 36.06
C ASP A 29 -24.19 77.35 35.42
N ASP A 30 -25.04 77.94 36.28
CA ASP A 30 -25.60 79.29 36.24
C ASP A 30 -24.62 80.41 35.81
N ILE A 31 -25.15 81.48 35.20
CA ILE A 31 -25.12 82.88 35.75
C ILE A 31 -25.77 83.91 34.79
N ILE A 32 -26.89 84.46 35.28
CA ILE A 32 -27.35 85.87 35.39
C ILE A 32 -27.22 86.85 34.21
N GLY A 33 -28.38 87.41 33.83
CA GLY A 33 -28.51 88.74 33.22
C GLY A 33 -29.89 89.37 33.49
N TYR A 34 -29.94 90.28 34.46
CA TYR A 34 -31.11 91.08 34.87
C TYR A 34 -31.80 91.80 33.70
N PHE A 35 -33.14 91.73 33.60
CA PHE A 35 -33.94 92.87 33.16
C PHE A 35 -35.29 92.91 33.88
N ASN A 36 -35.48 93.98 34.63
CA ASN A 36 -36.63 94.33 35.43
C ASN A 36 -37.65 95.05 34.55
N TYR A 37 -38.84 94.51 34.35
CA TYR A 37 -40.00 95.31 33.94
C TYR A 37 -41.25 94.95 34.75
N ARG A 38 -41.73 96.01 35.41
CA ARG A 38 -42.92 96.12 36.24
C ARG A 38 -44.19 95.58 35.57
N SER A 39 -44.93 94.79 36.35
CA SER A 39 -46.39 94.76 36.50
C SER A 39 -47.27 95.12 35.29
N VAL A 40 -47.83 94.10 34.64
CA VAL A 40 -49.15 94.21 34.01
C VAL A 40 -50.02 93.05 34.49
N ARG A 41 -51.18 93.41 35.03
CA ARG A 41 -52.16 92.50 35.62
C ARG A 41 -52.67 91.50 34.59
N ALA A 42 -52.74 90.27 35.07
CA ALA A 42 -53.36 89.08 34.54
C ALA A 42 -54.58 89.31 33.62
N TYR A 43 -54.43 88.89 32.36
CA TYR A 43 -55.53 88.36 31.56
C TYR A 43 -55.15 86.92 31.20
N LYS A 44 -55.70 85.92 31.92
CA LYS A 44 -55.44 84.49 31.69
C LYS A 44 -56.27 84.00 30.50
N PRO A 45 -55.71 83.72 29.32
CA PRO A 45 -56.42 83.01 28.28
C PRO A 45 -56.20 81.51 28.53
N ARG A 46 -56.98 80.91 29.45
CA ARG A 46 -56.94 79.46 29.74
C ARG A 46 -57.06 78.59 28.48
N ALA A 47 -57.60 79.13 27.39
CA ALA A 47 -57.69 78.46 26.09
C ALA A 47 -56.37 78.48 25.29
N ALA A 48 -55.59 79.56 25.38
CA ALA A 48 -54.32 79.68 24.66
C ALA A 48 -53.22 78.85 25.34
N GLU A 49 -53.14 78.87 26.66
CA GLU A 49 -52.20 78.03 27.44
C GLU A 49 -52.45 76.54 27.18
N ARG A 50 -53.71 76.08 27.22
CA ARG A 50 -54.06 74.69 26.88
C ARG A 50 -53.67 74.31 25.45
N LYS A 51 -53.78 75.25 24.51
CA LYS A 51 -53.42 75.00 23.10
C LYS A 51 -51.91 74.94 22.91
N ILE A 52 -51.16 75.77 23.64
CA ILE A 52 -49.69 75.72 23.70
C ILE A 52 -49.22 74.41 24.34
N ASP A 53 -49.82 73.99 25.46
CA ASP A 53 -49.48 72.71 26.10
C ASP A 53 -49.80 71.51 25.20
N MET A 54 -50.94 71.54 24.50
CA MET A 54 -51.31 70.48 23.56
C MET A 54 -50.34 70.40 22.37
N LEU A 55 -49.91 71.54 21.83
CA LEU A 55 -48.92 71.60 20.76
C LEU A 55 -47.52 71.20 21.25
N SER A 56 -47.12 71.62 22.45
CA SER A 56 -45.86 71.24 23.09
C SER A 56 -45.80 69.73 23.33
N ASN A 57 -46.87 69.14 23.86
CA ASN A 57 -46.97 67.69 24.03
C ASN A 57 -46.96 66.96 22.68
N LYS A 58 -47.61 67.50 21.65
CA LYS A 58 -47.58 66.90 20.31
C LYS A 58 -46.17 66.96 19.69
N ILE A 59 -45.45 68.07 19.86
CA ILE A 59 -44.06 68.21 19.39
C ILE A 59 -43.14 67.25 20.14
N LYS A 60 -43.28 67.14 21.47
CA LYS A 60 -42.54 66.15 22.29
C LYS A 60 -42.82 64.72 21.82
N MET A 61 -44.09 64.33 21.69
CA MET A 61 -44.47 63.00 21.20
C MET A 61 -43.95 62.71 19.78
N MET A 62 -43.94 63.70 18.89
CA MET A 62 -43.37 63.54 17.54
C MET A 62 -41.83 63.45 17.57
N GLY A 63 -41.16 64.19 18.48
CA GLY A 63 -39.73 64.09 18.72
C GLY A 63 -39.33 62.73 19.27
N ASP A 64 -40.02 62.26 20.31
CA ASP A 64 -39.81 60.95 20.94
C ASP A 64 -40.07 59.81 19.94
N ALA A 65 -41.16 59.90 19.15
CA ALA A 65 -41.43 58.92 18.11
C ALA A 65 -40.30 58.87 17.06
N ARG A 66 -39.75 60.03 16.65
CA ARG A 66 -38.66 60.09 15.66
C ARG A 66 -37.35 59.50 16.19
N LEU A 67 -37.02 59.73 17.46
CA LEU A 67 -35.87 59.10 18.13
C LEU A 67 -36.06 57.57 18.20
N VAL A 68 -37.25 57.09 18.54
CA VAL A 68 -37.57 55.65 18.55
C VAL A 68 -37.46 55.03 17.14
N TYR A 69 -37.89 55.73 16.08
CA TYR A 69 -37.72 55.25 14.70
C TYR A 69 -36.25 55.19 14.28
N GLN A 70 -35.44 56.20 14.66
CA GLN A 70 -33.99 56.19 14.39
C GLN A 70 -33.30 55.03 15.15
N ASP A 71 -33.60 54.85 16.44
CA ASP A 71 -33.08 53.74 17.24
C ASP A 71 -33.49 52.36 16.69
N MET A 72 -34.71 52.22 16.17
CA MET A 72 -35.15 51.00 15.52
C MET A 72 -34.39 50.72 14.22
N ASP A 73 -34.15 51.73 13.38
CA ASP A 73 -33.37 51.58 12.14
C ASP A 73 -31.91 51.20 12.43
N TYR A 74 -31.28 51.83 13.44
CA TYR A 74 -29.93 51.45 13.89
C TYR A 74 -29.88 50.02 14.44
N LYS A 75 -30.86 49.62 15.27
CA LYS A 75 -30.95 48.25 15.78
C LYS A 75 -31.13 47.23 14.66
N ASN A 76 -31.93 47.55 13.64
CA ASN A 76 -32.13 46.68 12.48
C ASN A 76 -30.85 46.52 11.67
N LYS A 77 -30.15 47.62 11.34
CA LYS A 77 -28.85 47.59 10.64
C LYS A 77 -27.79 46.81 11.43
N LEU A 78 -27.73 47.00 12.74
CA LEU A 78 -26.80 46.26 13.60
C LEU A 78 -27.10 44.76 13.60
N ASN A 79 -28.38 44.38 13.61
CA ASN A 79 -28.79 42.98 13.54
C ASN A 79 -28.48 42.37 12.17
N GLU A 80 -28.61 43.12 11.08
CA GLU A 80 -28.22 42.70 9.73
C GLU A 80 -26.72 42.44 9.64
N ILE A 81 -25.88 43.40 10.07
CA ILE A 81 -24.43 43.26 10.13
C ILE A 81 -24.04 42.03 10.99
N ARG A 82 -24.72 41.82 12.12
CA ARG A 82 -24.50 40.62 12.96
C ARG A 82 -24.80 39.34 12.19
N ARG A 83 -25.94 39.25 11.48
CA ARG A 83 -26.30 38.08 10.68
C ARG A 83 -25.28 37.81 9.58
N GLU A 84 -24.85 38.84 8.85
CA GLU A 84 -23.83 38.72 7.81
C GLU A 84 -22.50 38.24 8.38
N LYS A 85 -22.07 38.79 9.52
CA LYS A 85 -20.87 38.35 10.23
C LYS A 85 -20.95 36.87 10.64
N TYR A 86 -22.09 36.43 11.18
CA TYR A 86 -22.29 35.02 11.54
C TYR A 86 -22.30 34.12 10.29
N ALA A 87 -23.00 34.50 9.22
CA ALA A 87 -23.01 33.74 7.97
C ALA A 87 -21.61 33.62 7.34
N ALA A 88 -20.82 34.69 7.35
CA ALA A 88 -19.44 34.67 6.87
C ALA A 88 -18.55 33.77 7.75
N LYS A 89 -18.73 33.84 9.08
CA LYS A 89 -18.02 32.96 10.02
C LYS A 89 -18.36 31.49 9.75
N ASP A 90 -19.64 31.16 9.61
CA ASP A 90 -20.09 29.79 9.34
C ASP A 90 -19.52 29.25 8.02
N GLN A 91 -19.41 30.09 6.99
CA GLN A 91 -18.76 29.71 5.72
C GLN A 91 -17.26 29.46 5.89
N VAL A 92 -16.56 30.29 6.66
CA VAL A 92 -15.13 30.13 6.94
C VAL A 92 -14.89 28.86 7.75
N ASP A 93 -15.69 28.63 8.80
CA ASP A 93 -15.60 27.45 9.65
C ASP A 93 -15.84 26.17 8.83
N LEU A 94 -16.87 26.15 7.98
CA LEU A 94 -17.14 25.02 7.08
C LEU A 94 -16.01 24.76 6.07
N GLN A 95 -15.41 25.82 5.51
CA GLN A 95 -14.25 25.68 4.62
C GLN A 95 -13.03 25.14 5.36
N PHE A 96 -12.81 25.61 6.59
CA PHE A 96 -11.72 25.17 7.44
C PHE A 96 -11.89 23.68 7.79
N GLU A 97 -13.09 23.26 8.21
CA GLU A 97 -13.41 21.86 8.48
C GLU A 97 -13.15 20.96 7.27
N ARG A 98 -13.59 21.37 6.06
CA ARG A 98 -13.33 20.63 4.82
C ARG A 98 -11.84 20.46 4.55
N LYS A 99 -11.05 21.52 4.73
CA LYS A 99 -9.59 21.47 4.57
C LYS A 99 -8.94 20.57 5.62
N LEU A 100 -9.38 20.66 6.88
CA LEU A 100 -8.89 19.83 7.97
C LEU A 100 -9.14 18.33 7.71
N ILE A 101 -10.35 17.97 7.27
CA ILE A 101 -10.70 16.61 6.88
C ILE A 101 -9.84 16.12 5.70
N ALA A 102 -9.61 16.96 4.69
CA ALA A 102 -8.78 16.60 3.55
C ALA A 102 -7.31 16.36 3.95
N VAL A 103 -6.75 17.21 4.83
CA VAL A 103 -5.39 17.05 5.37
C VAL A 103 -5.29 15.75 6.17
N TYR A 104 -6.26 15.46 7.04
CA TYR A 104 -6.26 14.22 7.82
C TYR A 104 -6.39 12.97 6.93
N LYS A 105 -7.25 13.00 5.91
CA LYS A 105 -7.35 11.92 4.91
C LYS A 105 -6.03 11.71 4.17
N ARG A 106 -5.34 12.79 3.77
CA ARG A 106 -4.04 12.68 3.10
C ARG A 106 -2.98 12.09 4.03
N TYR A 107 -2.88 12.59 5.24
CA TYR A 107 -1.96 12.07 6.26
C TYR A 107 -2.17 10.57 6.52
N THR A 108 -3.42 10.13 6.67
CA THR A 108 -3.73 8.71 6.88
C THR A 108 -3.38 7.84 5.67
N MET A 109 -3.61 8.33 4.44
CA MET A 109 -3.17 7.64 3.22
C MET A 109 -1.64 7.52 3.15
N ASP A 110 -0.92 8.60 3.44
CA ASP A 110 0.54 8.62 3.42
C ASP A 110 1.12 7.61 4.45
N LEU A 111 0.52 7.52 5.65
CA LEU A 111 0.89 6.53 6.65
C LEU A 111 0.65 5.09 6.18
N ILE A 112 -0.49 4.82 5.54
CA ILE A 112 -0.81 3.50 4.98
C ILE A 112 0.19 3.14 3.88
N GLU A 113 0.54 4.09 3.02
CA GLU A 113 1.49 3.89 1.94
C GLU A 113 2.90 3.60 2.48
N MET A 114 3.38 4.40 3.45
CA MET A 114 4.67 4.17 4.10
C MET A 114 4.73 2.78 4.75
N ARG A 115 3.67 2.38 5.47
CA ARG A 115 3.59 1.03 6.07
C ARG A 115 3.63 -0.07 5.02
N ARG A 116 2.93 0.11 3.90
CA ARG A 116 2.94 -0.85 2.78
C ARG A 116 4.33 -0.94 2.13
N LYS A 117 4.99 0.18 1.87
CA LYS A 117 6.35 0.25 1.33
C LYS A 117 7.35 -0.47 2.24
N ALA A 118 7.30 -0.20 3.54
CA ALA A 118 8.14 -0.88 4.53
C ALA A 118 7.90 -2.39 4.54
N LYS A 119 6.62 -2.84 4.51
CA LYS A 119 6.27 -4.26 4.45
C LYS A 119 6.81 -4.94 3.19
N LEU A 120 6.68 -4.31 2.02
CA LEU A 120 7.20 -4.86 0.76
C LEU A 120 8.73 -4.90 0.75
N ALA A 121 9.40 -3.87 1.26
CA ALA A 121 10.86 -3.85 1.39
C ALA A 121 11.36 -5.03 2.24
N LEU A 122 10.70 -5.28 3.37
CA LEU A 122 11.03 -6.42 4.24
C LEU A 122 10.80 -7.77 3.57
N LEU A 123 9.69 -7.94 2.84
CA LEU A 123 9.41 -9.17 2.09
C LEU A 123 10.45 -9.42 0.99
N ASN A 124 10.82 -8.36 0.24
CA ASN A 124 11.84 -8.45 -0.80
C ASN A 124 13.22 -8.78 -0.23
N PHE A 125 13.59 -8.18 0.90
CA PHE A 125 14.85 -8.49 1.58
C PHE A 125 14.93 -9.97 1.98
N ARG A 126 13.85 -10.53 2.54
CA ARG A 126 13.79 -11.95 2.91
C ARG A 126 13.88 -12.87 1.70
N TYR A 127 13.17 -12.53 0.63
CA TYR A 127 13.24 -13.29 -0.60
C TYR A 127 14.68 -13.30 -1.16
N ARG A 128 15.37 -12.15 -1.13
CA ARG A 128 16.78 -12.06 -1.52
C ARG A 128 17.69 -12.94 -0.66
N LEU A 129 17.51 -12.96 0.66
CA LEU A 129 18.28 -13.85 1.53
C LEU A 129 18.10 -15.32 1.15
N VAL A 130 16.87 -15.76 0.85
CA VAL A 130 16.62 -17.13 0.37
C VAL A 130 17.35 -17.37 -0.96
N LEU A 131 17.29 -16.43 -1.91
CA LEU A 131 18.00 -16.56 -3.18
C LEU A 131 19.51 -16.65 -3.01
N GLU A 132 20.10 -15.82 -2.15
CA GLU A 132 21.53 -15.82 -1.86
C GLU A 132 22.00 -17.17 -1.30
N VAL A 133 21.24 -17.74 -0.35
CA VAL A 133 21.49 -19.10 0.18
C VAL A 133 21.38 -20.16 -0.91
N LEU A 134 20.36 -20.06 -1.77
CA LEU A 134 20.18 -21.01 -2.88
C LEU A 134 21.29 -20.92 -3.91
N ASP A 135 21.78 -19.72 -4.22
CA ASP A 135 22.88 -19.52 -5.17
C ASP A 135 24.20 -20.00 -4.59
N GLU A 136 24.47 -19.78 -3.30
CA GLU A 136 25.62 -20.36 -2.62
C GLU A 136 25.56 -21.90 -2.64
N ALA A 137 24.39 -22.48 -2.40
CA ALA A 137 24.18 -23.92 -2.48
C ALA A 137 24.44 -24.46 -3.90
N LYS A 138 24.02 -23.75 -4.96
CA LYS A 138 24.34 -24.12 -6.36
C LYS A 138 25.85 -24.09 -6.62
N VAL A 139 26.56 -23.09 -6.10
CA VAL A 139 28.03 -23.00 -6.23
C VAL A 139 28.70 -24.17 -5.52
N LYS A 140 28.30 -24.47 -4.28
CA LYS A 140 28.80 -25.64 -3.53
C LYS A 140 28.53 -26.94 -4.27
N LEU A 141 27.34 -27.08 -4.84
CA LEU A 141 26.93 -28.24 -5.63
C LEU A 141 27.75 -28.38 -6.92
N HIS A 142 28.06 -27.26 -7.58
CA HIS A 142 28.93 -27.25 -8.77
C HIS A 142 30.36 -27.69 -8.42
N ASN A 143 30.89 -27.21 -7.28
CA ASN A 143 32.23 -27.58 -6.82
C ASN A 143 32.30 -29.06 -6.41
N ALA A 144 31.22 -29.58 -5.81
CA ALA A 144 31.10 -31.01 -5.45
C ALA A 144 30.99 -31.94 -6.67
N ARG A 145 30.81 -31.41 -7.89
CA ARG A 145 30.77 -32.18 -9.13
C ARG A 145 32.13 -32.77 -9.53
N LYS A 146 33.23 -32.35 -8.88
CA LYS A 146 34.56 -32.87 -9.16
C LYS A 146 34.81 -34.17 -8.36
N GLY A 147 35.38 -35.19 -9.00
CA GLY A 147 35.81 -36.43 -8.35
C GLY A 147 34.77 -37.57 -8.32
N GLU A 148 35.02 -38.56 -7.47
CA GLU A 148 34.31 -39.84 -7.43
C GLU A 148 32.86 -39.73 -6.93
N LYS A 149 32.60 -38.83 -5.97
CA LYS A 149 31.25 -38.54 -5.44
C LYS A 149 30.28 -38.11 -6.55
N SER A 150 30.78 -37.43 -7.57
CA SER A 150 30.01 -37.01 -8.74
C SER A 150 29.51 -38.19 -9.57
N LYS A 151 30.34 -39.23 -9.75
CA LYS A 151 29.93 -40.47 -10.46
C LYS A 151 28.83 -41.20 -9.72
N ALA A 152 28.95 -41.32 -8.38
CA ALA A 152 27.92 -41.92 -7.55
C ALA A 152 26.59 -41.14 -7.60
N LEU A 153 26.65 -39.81 -7.61
CA LEU A 153 25.47 -38.95 -7.76
C LEU A 153 24.83 -39.09 -9.14
N MET A 154 25.64 -39.04 -10.21
CA MET A 154 25.16 -39.25 -11.58
C MET A 154 24.49 -40.61 -11.73
N ARG A 155 25.06 -41.68 -11.14
CA ARG A 155 24.45 -43.02 -11.12
C ARG A 155 23.05 -42.99 -10.50
N LYS A 156 22.89 -42.41 -9.30
CA LYS A 156 21.57 -42.29 -8.64
C LYS A 156 20.57 -41.47 -9.46
N LEU A 157 21.03 -40.38 -10.07
CA LEU A 157 20.19 -39.53 -10.94
C LEU A 157 19.75 -40.27 -12.21
N MET A 158 20.64 -41.10 -12.81
CA MET A 158 20.32 -41.94 -13.96
C MET A 158 19.26 -42.98 -13.61
N ILE A 159 19.40 -43.66 -12.48
CA ILE A 159 18.40 -44.63 -11.97
C ILE A 159 17.05 -43.92 -11.80
N SER A 160 17.03 -42.77 -11.13
CA SER A 160 15.81 -41.99 -10.94
C SER A 160 15.14 -41.63 -12.28
N GLY A 161 15.93 -41.20 -13.27
CA GLY A 161 15.42 -40.89 -14.60
C GLY A 161 14.85 -42.09 -15.35
N ILE A 162 15.51 -43.25 -15.26
CA ILE A 162 15.05 -44.49 -15.90
C ILE A 162 13.73 -44.96 -15.24
N LEU A 163 13.67 -44.95 -13.91
CA LEU A 163 12.47 -45.31 -13.15
C LEU A 163 11.29 -44.37 -13.41
N ALA A 164 11.56 -43.09 -13.70
CA ALA A 164 10.53 -42.12 -14.05
C ALA A 164 9.91 -42.39 -15.44
N LEU A 165 10.70 -42.91 -16.38
CA LEU A 165 10.22 -43.23 -17.73
C LEU A 165 9.54 -44.59 -17.82
N ARG A 166 10.00 -45.57 -17.03
CA ARG A 166 9.51 -46.97 -17.05
C ARG A 166 9.52 -47.61 -18.44
N ASP A 167 10.47 -47.21 -19.27
CA ASP A 167 10.66 -47.78 -20.62
C ASP A 167 11.66 -48.95 -20.53
N PRO A 168 11.41 -50.09 -21.22
CA PRO A 168 12.33 -51.23 -21.22
C PRO A 168 13.61 -50.99 -22.03
N ASN A 169 13.58 -50.08 -23.01
CA ASN A 169 14.70 -49.80 -23.91
C ASN A 169 15.07 -48.31 -23.95
N PRO A 170 15.40 -47.69 -22.80
CA PRO A 170 15.65 -46.26 -22.73
C PRO A 170 16.95 -45.87 -23.45
N VAL A 171 16.90 -44.75 -24.17
CA VAL A 171 18.03 -44.21 -24.94
C VAL A 171 18.57 -42.95 -24.29
N MET A 172 19.86 -42.92 -23.99
CA MET A 172 20.51 -41.80 -23.31
C MET A 172 21.24 -40.90 -24.29
N ARG A 173 20.98 -39.59 -24.24
CA ARG A 173 21.78 -38.57 -24.93
C ARG A 173 22.64 -37.82 -23.93
N VAL A 174 23.93 -37.75 -24.23
CA VAL A 174 24.97 -37.18 -23.38
C VAL A 174 25.80 -36.17 -24.16
N ARG A 175 26.62 -35.38 -23.47
CA ARG A 175 27.68 -34.61 -24.13
C ARG A 175 28.80 -35.55 -24.56
N SER A 176 29.46 -35.23 -25.67
CA SER A 176 30.63 -35.96 -26.16
C SER A 176 31.71 -36.15 -25.08
N LYS A 177 32.03 -35.10 -24.33
CA LYS A 177 33.02 -35.14 -23.22
C LYS A 177 32.70 -36.14 -22.10
N ASN A 178 31.43 -36.51 -21.92
CA ASN A 178 31.00 -37.39 -20.83
C ASN A 178 30.72 -38.82 -21.31
N LEU A 179 30.90 -39.11 -22.60
CA LEU A 179 30.52 -40.38 -23.20
C LEU A 179 31.23 -41.56 -22.54
N GLU A 180 32.55 -41.50 -22.43
CA GLU A 180 33.37 -42.58 -21.85
C GLU A 180 33.04 -42.82 -20.39
N THR A 181 32.93 -41.74 -19.61
CA THR A 181 32.61 -41.82 -18.17
C THR A 181 31.25 -42.45 -17.93
N LEU A 182 30.24 -42.12 -18.75
CA LEU A 182 28.89 -42.65 -18.59
C LEU A 182 28.75 -44.06 -19.18
N SER A 183 29.49 -44.39 -20.25
CA SER A 183 29.52 -45.74 -20.83
C SER A 183 30.02 -46.76 -19.80
N GLY A 184 31.04 -46.40 -19.00
CA GLY A 184 31.52 -47.26 -17.90
C GLY A 184 30.49 -47.49 -16.78
N LEU A 185 29.50 -46.62 -16.63
CA LEU A 185 28.46 -46.75 -15.59
C LEU A 185 27.27 -47.62 -16.02
N ILE A 186 27.08 -47.87 -17.32
CA ILE A 186 25.92 -48.64 -17.83
C ILE A 186 25.82 -50.04 -17.20
N PRO A 187 26.89 -50.86 -17.13
CA PRO A 187 26.78 -52.22 -16.59
C PRO A 187 26.38 -52.21 -15.11
N VAL A 188 26.92 -51.25 -14.35
CA VAL A 188 26.60 -51.05 -12.93
C VAL A 188 25.13 -50.66 -12.76
N LEU A 189 24.64 -49.74 -13.60
CA LEU A 189 23.23 -49.31 -13.60
C LEU A 189 22.27 -50.46 -13.90
N LYS A 190 22.58 -51.28 -14.91
CA LYS A 190 21.75 -52.44 -15.27
C LYS A 190 21.65 -53.42 -14.11
N LYS A 191 22.78 -53.72 -13.45
CA LYS A 191 22.81 -54.60 -12.27
C LYS A 191 22.01 -54.02 -11.10
N GLU A 192 22.15 -52.72 -10.81
CA GLU A 192 21.40 -52.06 -9.73
C GLU A 192 19.88 -52.02 -10.01
N LEU A 193 19.46 -51.73 -11.24
CA LEU A 193 18.05 -51.71 -11.63
C LEU A 193 17.40 -53.10 -11.55
N LEU A 194 18.13 -54.14 -11.97
CA LEU A 194 17.65 -55.52 -11.86
C LEU A 194 17.51 -55.94 -10.39
N ASN A 195 18.54 -55.68 -9.57
CA ASN A 195 18.57 -56.13 -8.19
C ASN A 195 17.57 -55.40 -7.29
N LEU A 196 17.44 -54.07 -7.44
CA LEU A 196 16.63 -53.24 -6.53
C LEU A 196 15.18 -53.09 -7.00
N HIS A 197 14.95 -53.13 -8.31
CA HIS A 197 13.65 -52.78 -8.88
C HIS A 197 13.05 -53.90 -9.74
N GLN A 198 13.77 -55.00 -9.98
CA GLN A 198 13.32 -56.10 -10.85
C GLN A 198 12.98 -55.62 -12.26
N ILE A 199 13.67 -54.59 -12.74
CA ILE A 199 13.47 -54.03 -14.09
C ILE A 199 14.63 -54.46 -14.98
N GLU A 200 14.34 -55.31 -15.95
CA GLU A 200 15.25 -55.57 -17.06
C GLU A 200 15.20 -54.40 -18.04
N CYS A 201 16.30 -53.66 -18.17
CA CYS A 201 16.40 -52.56 -19.11
C CYS A 201 17.57 -52.72 -20.09
N ASN A 202 17.29 -52.55 -21.38
CA ASN A 202 18.31 -52.48 -22.42
C ASN A 202 18.76 -51.03 -22.62
N LEU A 203 19.42 -50.47 -21.61
CA LEU A 203 19.95 -49.12 -21.65
C LEU A 203 20.99 -48.96 -22.77
N ARG A 204 20.79 -47.97 -23.64
CA ARG A 204 21.71 -47.61 -24.75
C ARG A 204 22.08 -46.14 -24.69
N ILE A 205 23.30 -45.79 -25.12
CA ILE A 205 23.71 -44.39 -25.34
C ILE A 205 23.63 -44.10 -26.83
N ASP A 206 22.95 -43.02 -27.19
CA ASP A 206 22.92 -42.47 -28.55
C ASP A 206 24.30 -41.90 -28.89
N ARG A 207 24.95 -42.48 -29.91
CA ARG A 207 26.27 -42.07 -30.40
C ARG A 207 26.19 -41.11 -31.59
N GLU A 208 25.00 -40.88 -32.13
CA GLU A 208 24.78 -40.06 -33.32
C GLU A 208 24.36 -38.64 -32.90
N THR A 209 23.50 -38.52 -31.89
CA THR A 209 22.97 -37.23 -31.43
C THR A 209 23.51 -36.87 -30.05
N PHE A 210 24.49 -35.97 -30.01
CA PHE A 210 25.03 -35.42 -28.76
C PHE A 210 24.25 -34.18 -28.30
N LEU A 211 24.21 -33.98 -26.99
CA LEU A 211 23.69 -32.75 -26.41
C LEU A 211 24.66 -31.58 -26.62
N ASN A 212 24.12 -30.37 -26.71
CA ASN A 212 24.93 -29.17 -26.94
C ASN A 212 25.95 -28.94 -25.80
N ALA A 213 27.05 -28.26 -26.13
CA ALA A 213 28.13 -27.99 -25.18
C ALA A 213 27.67 -27.19 -23.95
N ASN A 214 26.52 -26.52 -24.03
CA ASN A 214 25.95 -25.67 -22.99
C ASN A 214 24.99 -26.40 -22.05
N SER A 215 24.42 -27.56 -22.42
CA SER A 215 23.45 -28.28 -21.57
C SER A 215 24.16 -29.15 -20.54
N SER A 216 24.20 -28.73 -19.28
CA SER A 216 24.84 -29.52 -18.21
C SER A 216 24.11 -30.84 -17.91
N SER A 217 23.01 -31.10 -18.65
CA SER A 217 22.07 -32.20 -18.52
C SER A 217 22.49 -33.45 -19.29
N LEU A 218 22.08 -34.59 -18.74
CA LEU A 218 21.85 -35.85 -19.39
C LEU A 218 20.36 -35.89 -19.78
N ARG A 219 20.02 -36.45 -20.94
CA ARG A 219 18.62 -36.72 -21.28
C ARG A 219 18.41 -38.20 -21.52
N ILE A 220 17.38 -38.75 -20.91
CA ILE A 220 16.97 -40.14 -21.09
C ILE A 220 15.66 -40.09 -21.88
N TYR A 221 15.63 -40.73 -23.04
CA TYR A 221 14.47 -40.81 -23.91
C TYR A 221 13.83 -42.19 -23.79
N THR A 222 12.53 -42.25 -24.05
CA THR A 222 11.85 -43.51 -24.37
C THR A 222 12.36 -44.04 -25.71
N SER A 223 12.24 -45.35 -25.91
CA SER A 223 12.58 -46.04 -27.15
C SER A 223 11.96 -45.44 -28.42
N ASP A 224 10.76 -44.87 -28.31
CA ASP A 224 10.06 -44.17 -29.39
C ASP A 224 10.39 -42.68 -29.52
N PHE A 225 11.32 -42.18 -28.68
CA PHE A 225 11.74 -40.79 -28.56
C PHE A 225 10.60 -39.78 -28.33
N LYS A 226 9.40 -40.22 -27.92
CA LYS A 226 8.28 -39.28 -27.69
C LYS A 226 8.40 -38.53 -26.36
N CYS A 227 8.94 -39.18 -25.35
CA CYS A 227 9.09 -38.65 -24.00
C CYS A 227 10.57 -38.64 -23.60
N PHE A 228 10.95 -37.71 -22.73
CA PHE A 228 12.28 -37.72 -22.13
C PHE A 228 12.28 -37.16 -20.70
N ALA A 229 13.21 -37.68 -19.90
CA ALA A 229 13.58 -37.16 -18.61
C ALA A 229 14.89 -36.36 -18.75
N GLU A 230 14.83 -35.06 -18.49
CA GLU A 230 16.02 -34.21 -18.42
C GLU A 230 16.63 -34.29 -17.03
N ILE A 231 17.71 -35.06 -16.94
CA ILE A 231 18.44 -35.33 -15.72
C ILE A 231 19.61 -34.37 -15.66
N SER A 232 19.47 -33.31 -14.87
CA SER A 232 20.56 -32.40 -14.56
C SER A 232 20.57 -32.12 -13.08
N LEU A 233 21.78 -31.90 -12.56
CA LEU A 233 21.95 -31.57 -11.16
C LEU A 233 21.22 -30.27 -10.79
N ALA A 234 21.22 -29.29 -11.71
CA ALA A 234 20.47 -28.05 -11.57
C ALA A 234 18.95 -28.29 -11.53
N ASN A 235 18.42 -29.11 -12.44
CA ASN A 235 16.97 -29.40 -12.47
C ASN A 235 16.53 -30.17 -11.22
N HIS A 236 17.34 -31.11 -10.75
CA HIS A 236 17.06 -31.83 -9.51
C HIS A 236 17.14 -30.90 -8.29
N PHE A 237 18.16 -30.03 -8.22
CA PHE A 237 18.27 -29.01 -7.19
C PHE A 237 17.03 -28.10 -7.18
N ASP A 238 16.61 -27.58 -8.33
CA ASP A 238 15.43 -26.72 -8.43
C ASP A 238 14.13 -27.45 -8.00
N GLN A 239 14.03 -28.76 -8.23
CA GLN A 239 12.92 -29.58 -7.74
C GLN A 239 12.96 -29.75 -6.22
N CYS A 240 14.14 -30.04 -5.65
CA CYS A 240 14.32 -30.10 -4.21
C CYS A 240 13.99 -28.75 -3.55
N VAL A 241 14.48 -27.65 -4.13
CA VAL A 241 14.19 -26.29 -3.64
C VAL A 241 12.70 -26.03 -3.62
N LYS A 242 11.94 -26.40 -4.67
CA LYS A 242 10.47 -26.23 -4.65
C LYS A 242 9.82 -27.01 -3.53
N PHE A 243 10.25 -28.25 -3.34
CA PHE A 243 9.68 -29.13 -2.32
C PHE A 243 9.98 -28.63 -0.90
N TYR A 244 11.21 -28.18 -0.66
CA TYR A 244 11.68 -27.72 0.64
C TYR A 244 11.63 -26.20 0.83
N PHE A 245 11.03 -25.44 -0.11
CA PHE A 245 11.08 -23.98 -0.09
C PHE A 245 10.48 -23.42 1.19
N ARG A 246 9.40 -24.03 1.66
CA ARG A 246 8.69 -23.66 2.88
C ARG A 246 9.56 -23.88 4.11
N GLU A 247 10.23 -25.02 4.20
CA GLU A 247 11.14 -25.38 5.28
C GLU A 247 12.36 -24.47 5.30
N ILE A 248 12.98 -24.24 4.13
CA ILE A 248 14.10 -23.29 3.97
C ILE A 248 13.68 -21.91 4.45
N THR A 249 12.52 -21.44 4.01
CA THR A 249 12.01 -20.12 4.40
C THR A 249 11.73 -20.03 5.91
N ARG A 250 11.17 -21.08 6.53
CA ARG A 250 10.93 -21.13 7.98
C ARG A 250 12.20 -21.13 8.82
N GLN A 251 13.30 -21.69 8.30
CA GLN A 251 14.58 -21.67 9.00
C GLN A 251 15.29 -20.31 8.88
N LEU A 252 15.12 -19.64 7.75
CA LEU A 252 15.74 -18.34 7.48
C LEU A 252 14.91 -17.15 7.97
N VAL A 253 13.59 -17.33 8.11
CA VAL A 253 12.66 -16.29 8.52
C VAL A 253 11.85 -16.79 9.71
N PRO A 254 11.78 -16.03 10.83
CA PRO A 254 11.02 -16.41 12.00
C PRO A 254 9.56 -16.80 11.71
N PRO A 255 9.03 -17.85 12.37
CA PRO A 255 7.73 -18.44 12.06
C PRO A 255 6.52 -17.53 12.35
N ASP A 256 6.69 -16.51 13.20
CA ASP A 256 5.63 -15.59 13.60
C ASP A 256 5.18 -14.65 12.48
N ILE A 257 5.83 -14.72 11.31
CA ILE A 257 5.61 -13.81 10.21
C ILE A 257 5.07 -14.58 9.01
N LYS A 258 3.75 -14.47 8.81
CA LYS A 258 3.05 -15.05 7.65
C LYS A 258 3.61 -14.47 6.35
N LEU A 259 4.49 -15.22 5.69
CA LEU A 259 4.81 -15.03 4.29
C LEU A 259 3.70 -15.66 3.46
N ASP A 260 3.09 -14.86 2.58
CA ASP A 260 2.08 -15.33 1.64
C ASP A 260 2.79 -16.10 0.51
N LEU A 261 3.21 -17.33 0.83
CA LEU A 261 4.08 -18.19 0.02
C LEU A 261 3.39 -18.62 -1.29
N ASP A 262 2.05 -18.60 -1.33
CA ASP A 262 1.24 -19.06 -2.45
C ASP A 262 1.44 -18.21 -3.71
N VAL A 263 1.75 -16.91 -3.55
CA VAL A 263 2.03 -16.01 -4.68
C VAL A 263 3.40 -16.30 -5.32
N HIS A 264 4.34 -16.92 -4.61
CA HIS A 264 5.74 -17.06 -5.06
C HIS A 264 6.07 -18.45 -5.61
N CYS A 265 5.37 -19.50 -5.15
CA CYS A 265 5.47 -20.84 -5.74
C CYS A 265 4.98 -20.91 -7.19
N LEU A 266 4.09 -19.99 -7.62
CA LEU A 266 3.58 -19.89 -9.00
C LEU A 266 4.67 -19.59 -10.04
N LYS A 267 5.82 -19.01 -9.64
CA LYS A 267 6.90 -18.65 -10.57
C LYS A 267 7.92 -19.76 -10.83
N VAL A 268 7.87 -20.87 -10.08
CA VAL A 268 8.93 -21.89 -10.14
C VAL A 268 8.44 -23.12 -10.90
N THR A 269 8.91 -23.21 -12.14
CA THR A 269 8.56 -24.08 -13.26
C THR A 269 8.22 -25.54 -12.93
N ILE A 270 7.05 -26.00 -13.39
CA ILE A 270 6.61 -27.40 -13.48
C ILE A 270 7.73 -28.31 -14.03
N MET A 271 7.87 -29.53 -13.49
CA MET A 271 8.66 -30.60 -14.15
C MET A 271 8.16 -30.77 -15.58
N LYS A 272 8.89 -30.20 -16.55
CA LYS A 272 8.49 -30.28 -17.96
C LYS A 272 8.88 -31.65 -18.51
N VAL A 273 7.96 -32.61 -18.43
CA VAL A 273 7.94 -33.72 -19.39
C VAL A 273 7.52 -33.11 -20.71
N ARG A 274 8.47 -32.92 -21.62
CA ARG A 274 8.19 -32.33 -22.95
C ARG A 274 7.99 -33.46 -23.95
N LYS A 275 6.94 -33.35 -24.77
CA LYS A 275 6.86 -34.13 -26.01
C LYS A 275 7.97 -33.66 -26.95
N ALA A 276 8.64 -34.60 -27.61
CA ALA A 276 9.86 -34.31 -28.36
C ALA A 276 9.67 -33.61 -29.72
N ARG A 277 8.44 -33.44 -30.24
CA ARG A 277 8.19 -32.92 -31.59
C ARG A 277 7.60 -31.49 -31.60
N PRO A 278 8.04 -30.61 -32.53
CA PRO A 278 7.41 -29.32 -32.75
C PRO A 278 6.03 -29.52 -33.38
N GLY A 279 4.97 -29.01 -32.75
CA GLY A 279 3.59 -29.05 -33.25
C GLY A 279 2.56 -29.72 -32.32
N ASP A 280 3.00 -30.51 -31.34
CA ASP A 280 2.10 -31.23 -30.44
C ASP A 280 1.81 -30.43 -29.16
N LYS A 281 0.53 -30.22 -28.83
CA LYS A 281 0.09 -29.55 -27.59
C LYS A 281 0.72 -30.23 -26.38
N THR A 282 1.52 -29.47 -25.62
CA THR A 282 2.16 -29.93 -24.39
C THR A 282 1.07 -30.27 -23.37
N ARG A 283 0.90 -31.55 -23.00
CA ARG A 283 0.06 -31.94 -21.86
C ARG A 283 0.89 -31.81 -20.59
N TYR A 284 0.56 -30.84 -19.76
CA TYR A 284 1.10 -30.76 -18.41
C TYR A 284 0.34 -31.75 -17.53
N ILE A 285 1.01 -32.76 -16.97
CA ILE A 285 0.44 -33.54 -15.86
C ILE A 285 0.68 -32.70 -14.61
N ILE A 286 -0.28 -31.84 -14.29
CA ILE A 286 -0.30 -31.10 -13.03
C ILE A 286 -1.00 -32.01 -12.03
N ARG A 287 -0.25 -32.64 -11.12
CA ARG A 287 -0.83 -33.12 -9.86
C ARG A 287 -0.95 -31.90 -8.94
N ALA A 288 -2.02 -31.14 -9.10
CA ALA A 288 -2.35 -30.03 -8.20
C ALA A 288 -3.07 -30.61 -6.98
N GLY A 289 -2.47 -30.45 -5.80
CA GLY A 289 -3.27 -30.26 -4.59
C GLY A 289 -4.02 -28.94 -4.74
N LYS A 290 -5.36 -29.00 -4.67
CA LYS A 290 -6.36 -27.90 -4.65
C LYS A 290 -5.80 -26.49 -4.91
N THR A 291 -5.96 -26.02 -6.15
CA THR A 291 -5.79 -24.60 -6.52
C THR A 291 -7.04 -23.82 -6.11
N LEU A 292 -6.90 -22.85 -5.21
CA LEU A 292 -7.88 -21.77 -5.02
C LEU A 292 -7.73 -20.78 -6.17
N LEU A 293 -8.70 -20.77 -7.08
CA LEU A 293 -8.87 -19.70 -8.07
C LEU A 293 -9.44 -18.47 -7.36
N LEU A 294 -8.59 -17.48 -7.05
CA LEU A 294 -9.06 -16.13 -6.79
C LEU A 294 -9.49 -15.53 -8.14
N LYS A 295 -10.80 -15.63 -8.45
CA LYS A 295 -11.44 -14.73 -9.41
C LYS A 295 -11.41 -13.33 -8.79
N GLN A 296 -10.62 -12.43 -9.36
CA GLN A 296 -10.87 -11.00 -9.22
C GLN A 296 -11.93 -10.64 -10.24
N ASP A 297 -13.17 -10.48 -9.78
CA ASP A 297 -14.21 -9.78 -10.52
C ASP A 297 -13.82 -8.29 -10.58
N LEU A 298 -13.21 -7.90 -11.69
CA LEU A 298 -13.16 -6.50 -12.10
C LEU A 298 -14.52 -6.15 -12.72
N HIS A 299 -15.46 -5.80 -11.87
CA HIS A 299 -16.62 -5.02 -12.31
C HIS A 299 -16.16 -3.59 -12.60
N THR A 300 -16.04 -3.29 -13.88
CA THR A 300 -16.16 -1.92 -14.41
C THR A 300 -17.15 -1.94 -15.56
N LYS A 301 -18.42 -1.71 -15.22
CA LYS A 301 -19.34 -0.72 -15.80
C LYS A 301 -20.65 -0.77 -15.02
#